data_AF-A0A161PP06-F1
#
_entry.id   AF-A0A161PP06-F1
#
_cell.length_a   1.000
_cell.length_b   1.000
_cell.length_c   1.000
_cell.angle_alpha   90.00
_cell.angle_beta   90.00
_cell.angle_gamma   90.00
#
_symmetry.space_group_name_H-M   'P 1'
#
loop_
_entity.id
_entity.type
_entity.pdbx_description
1 polymer ?
#
loop_
_entity_poly.entity_id
_entity_poly.type
_entity_poly.pdbx_seq_one_letter_code
_entity_poly.pdbx_strand_id
1 'polypeptide(L)'
;MAKEPQELKWIESLLPEGDYRRKAMFGGFIYYIEDKAVLLIFESEGGSRTYKGKKYDFDLWNGCMFPVDKEFQEQALQRCPFLIPHPILPKWLYLPVHTEHFDELATEVLKQVLRPHSFWGSIPKSKLKTKKDPFRGIPDKMDTTRPRMFTDEPAEEVLKRAKKISDLKNLGAESEKHFLKAGIKTPQQFIKLGWKKTLLKLIAMNPKHRHSIYAYALIGALTNREFNLISQAEKDEARSFVQGLAKKEKELKKKALAKNTPKKVTKKKTAKKK
;
A
#
# COMPACT_ATOMS: atom_id res chain seq x y z
N MET A 1 -8.60 -14.44 6.33
CA MET A 1 -10.05 -14.74 6.45
C MET A 1 -10.41 -14.60 7.92
N ALA A 2 -11.61 -14.12 8.26
CA ALA A 2 -12.05 -14.08 9.66
C ALA A 2 -12.26 -15.53 10.15
N LYS A 3 -11.77 -15.85 11.35
CA LYS A 3 -12.03 -17.14 12.00
C LYS A 3 -13.33 -17.04 12.78
N GLU A 4 -14.13 -18.10 12.79
CA GLU A 4 -15.32 -18.13 13.63
C GLU A 4 -14.93 -18.12 15.11
N PRO A 5 -15.55 -17.25 15.93
CA PRO A 5 -15.32 -17.24 17.36
C PRO A 5 -15.86 -18.53 17.96
N GLN A 6 -15.08 -19.19 18.81
CA GLN A 6 -15.51 -20.37 19.56
C GLN A 6 -15.84 -19.97 20.99
N GLU A 7 -14.90 -19.32 21.69
CA GLU A 7 -15.07 -18.88 23.08
C GLU A 7 -16.08 -17.73 23.19
N LEU A 8 -16.06 -16.78 22.25
CA LEU A 8 -16.92 -15.59 22.32
C LEU A 8 -18.27 -15.77 21.63
N LYS A 9 -18.58 -16.98 21.18
CA LYS A 9 -19.81 -17.27 20.42
C LYS A 9 -21.09 -17.05 21.25
N TRP A 10 -21.03 -17.27 22.56
CA TRP A 10 -22.16 -17.06 23.46
C TRP A 10 -22.65 -15.60 23.46
N ILE A 11 -21.82 -14.64 23.10
CA ILE A 11 -22.21 -13.23 23.04
C ILE A 11 -23.24 -12.99 21.92
N GLU A 12 -23.21 -13.83 20.87
CA GLU A 12 -24.21 -13.76 19.80
C GLU A 12 -25.62 -14.08 20.30
N SER A 13 -25.78 -14.90 21.35
CA SER A 13 -27.10 -15.23 21.91
C SER A 13 -27.71 -14.09 22.74
N LEU A 14 -26.92 -13.05 23.06
CA LEU A 14 -27.42 -11.84 23.71
C LEU A 14 -28.04 -10.85 22.72
N LEU A 15 -27.82 -11.04 21.41
CA LEU A 15 -28.39 -10.19 20.37
C LEU A 15 -29.83 -10.64 20.05
N PRO A 16 -30.71 -9.72 19.60
CA PRO A 16 -32.08 -10.07 19.23
C PRO A 16 -32.10 -11.06 18.07
N GLU A 17 -32.76 -12.20 18.24
CA GLU A 17 -32.83 -13.25 17.22
C GLU A 17 -33.48 -12.74 15.93
N GLY A 18 -32.76 -12.83 14.81
CA GLY A 18 -33.28 -12.50 13.47
C GLY A 18 -33.09 -11.04 13.01
N ASP A 19 -32.82 -10.10 13.93
CA ASP A 19 -32.77 -8.66 13.63
C ASP A 19 -31.35 -8.09 13.49
N TYR A 20 -30.33 -8.96 13.46
CA TYR A 20 -28.95 -8.54 13.25
C TYR A 20 -28.36 -9.04 11.94
N ARG A 21 -27.49 -8.22 11.36
CA ARG A 21 -26.67 -8.58 10.20
C ARG A 21 -25.22 -8.78 10.64
N ARG A 22 -24.65 -9.95 10.33
CA ARG A 22 -23.24 -10.29 10.58
C ARG A 22 -22.38 -10.01 9.34
N LYS A 23 -21.18 -9.44 9.54
CA LYS A 23 -20.18 -9.25 8.45
C LYS A 23 -18.76 -9.46 8.97
N ALA A 24 -17.91 -10.09 8.17
CA ALA A 24 -16.49 -10.21 8.49
C ALA A 24 -15.78 -8.84 8.37
N MET A 25 -15.06 -8.41 9.41
CA MET A 25 -14.30 -7.16 9.42
C MET A 25 -13.06 -7.27 10.32
N PHE A 26 -11.91 -6.79 9.83
CA PHE A 26 -10.63 -6.76 10.57
C PHE A 26 -10.15 -8.12 11.16
N GLY A 27 -10.63 -9.25 10.62
CA GLY A 27 -10.28 -10.58 11.12
C GLY A 27 -11.28 -11.19 12.11
N GLY A 28 -12.32 -10.44 12.50
CA GLY A 28 -13.44 -10.90 13.32
C GLY A 28 -14.79 -10.61 12.66
N PHE A 29 -15.84 -10.51 13.48
CA PHE A 29 -17.21 -10.31 13.02
C PHE A 29 -17.86 -9.09 13.64
N ILE A 30 -18.35 -8.20 12.78
CA ILE A 30 -19.16 -7.05 13.18
C ILE A 30 -20.64 -7.40 13.04
N TYR A 31 -21.42 -6.94 14.01
CA TYR A 31 -22.86 -7.11 14.10
C TYR A 31 -23.52 -5.74 13.92
N TYR A 32 -24.52 -5.71 13.06
CA TYR A 32 -25.34 -4.54 12.77
C TYR A 32 -26.78 -4.81 13.21
N ILE A 33 -27.41 -3.83 13.85
CA ILE A 33 -28.85 -3.81 14.14
C ILE A 33 -29.40 -2.54 13.49
N GLU A 34 -30.42 -2.64 12.64
CA GLU A 34 -31.00 -1.49 11.91
C GLU A 34 -29.93 -0.61 11.22
N ASP A 35 -28.97 -1.23 10.53
CA ASP A 35 -27.80 -0.59 9.88
C ASP A 35 -26.78 0.11 10.80
N LYS A 36 -27.00 0.08 12.12
CA LYS A 36 -26.05 0.57 13.13
C LYS A 36 -25.08 -0.54 13.52
N ALA A 37 -23.78 -0.31 13.35
CA ALA A 37 -22.79 -1.23 13.91
C ALA A 37 -22.83 -1.13 15.42
N VAL A 38 -23.02 -2.23 16.13
CA VAL A 38 -23.24 -2.25 17.60
C VAL A 38 -22.20 -3.04 18.37
N LEU A 39 -21.67 -4.10 17.77
CA LEU A 39 -20.73 -5.01 18.40
C LEU A 39 -19.76 -5.52 17.34
N LEU A 40 -18.52 -5.72 17.73
CA LEU A 40 -17.50 -6.36 16.92
C LEU A 40 -16.71 -7.31 17.82
N ILE A 41 -16.73 -8.59 17.47
CA ILE A 41 -16.10 -9.67 18.24
C ILE A 41 -14.84 -10.11 17.51
N PHE A 42 -13.76 -10.30 18.27
CA PHE A 42 -12.51 -10.86 17.79
C PHE A 42 -11.99 -11.94 18.72
N GLU A 43 -11.58 -13.05 18.13
CA GLU A 43 -10.94 -14.15 18.84
C GLU A 43 -9.65 -14.47 18.10
N SER A 44 -8.56 -13.82 18.54
CA SER A 44 -7.22 -14.03 18.00
C SER A 44 -6.30 -14.43 19.13
N GLU A 45 -6.19 -15.73 19.36
CA GLU A 45 -5.20 -16.32 20.26
C GLU A 45 -3.78 -15.83 19.90
N GLY A 46 -3.05 -15.29 20.88
CA GLY A 46 -1.70 -14.75 20.67
C GLY A 46 -1.65 -13.46 19.86
N GLY A 47 -2.68 -12.62 19.95
CA GLY A 47 -2.78 -11.34 19.26
C GLY A 47 -1.58 -10.41 19.50
N SER A 48 -1.37 -9.44 18.60
CA SER A 48 -0.30 -8.45 18.77
C SER A 48 -0.56 -7.56 19.98
N ARG A 49 0.32 -7.61 20.98
CA ARG A 49 0.35 -6.67 22.12
C ARG A 49 1.10 -5.38 21.82
N THR A 50 1.66 -5.24 20.63
CA THR A 50 2.47 -4.09 20.23
C THR A 50 1.83 -3.36 19.06
N TYR A 51 1.74 -2.04 19.16
CA TYR A 51 1.31 -1.18 18.07
C TYR A 51 2.06 0.14 18.09
N LYS A 52 2.63 0.54 16.94
CA LYS A 52 3.46 1.75 16.80
C LYS A 52 4.56 1.87 17.86
N GLY A 53 5.18 0.75 18.25
CA GLY A 53 6.26 0.71 19.25
C GLY A 53 5.79 0.83 20.71
N LYS A 54 4.48 0.94 20.98
CA LYS A 54 3.92 0.86 22.32
C LYS A 54 3.51 -0.58 22.62
N LYS A 55 3.80 -1.04 23.84
CA LYS A 55 3.37 -2.35 24.36
C LYS A 55 2.15 -2.15 25.25
N TYR A 56 1.17 -3.01 25.10
CA TYR A 56 -0.06 -3.05 25.88
C TYR A 56 -0.08 -4.33 26.74
N ASP A 57 -0.74 -4.27 27.88
CA ASP A 57 -0.85 -5.42 28.80
C ASP A 57 -1.90 -6.44 28.36
N PHE A 58 -2.72 -6.07 27.39
CA PHE A 58 -3.77 -6.90 26.80
C PHE A 58 -3.54 -7.11 25.29
N ASP A 59 -4.18 -8.15 24.76
CA ASP A 59 -4.16 -8.44 23.32
C ASP A 59 -5.10 -7.47 22.59
N LEU A 60 -4.61 -6.84 21.51
CA LEU A 60 -5.37 -5.81 20.78
C LEU A 60 -6.55 -6.36 19.97
N TRP A 61 -6.60 -7.67 19.73
CA TRP A 61 -7.58 -8.30 18.84
C TRP A 61 -8.18 -9.55 19.47
N ASN A 62 -8.43 -9.54 20.78
CA ASN A 62 -9.01 -10.66 21.52
C ASN A 62 -10.01 -10.18 22.58
N GLY A 63 -11.28 -10.06 22.18
CA GLY A 63 -12.34 -9.50 23.01
C GLY A 63 -13.45 -8.82 22.20
N CYS A 64 -14.15 -7.89 22.84
CA CYS A 64 -15.33 -7.22 22.29
C CYS A 64 -15.09 -5.73 22.09
N MET A 65 -15.53 -5.20 20.95
CA MET A 65 -15.49 -3.79 20.63
C MET A 65 -16.90 -3.23 20.44
N PHE A 66 -17.13 -2.09 21.06
CA PHE A 66 -18.38 -1.34 21.01
C PHE A 66 -18.12 0.00 20.31
N PRO A 67 -18.53 0.15 19.04
CA PRO A 67 -18.43 1.42 18.34
C PRO A 67 -19.31 2.47 19.02
N VAL A 68 -18.77 3.66 19.26
CA VAL A 68 -19.50 4.81 19.78
C VAL A 68 -19.09 6.04 18.97
N ASP A 69 -20.00 6.98 18.71
CA ASP A 69 -19.60 8.25 18.11
C ASP A 69 -18.74 9.07 19.08
N LYS A 70 -17.76 9.81 18.55
CA LYS A 70 -16.76 10.52 19.37
C LYS A 70 -17.42 11.49 20.37
N GLU A 71 -18.56 12.06 19.98
CA GLU A 71 -19.36 12.99 20.80
C GLU A 71 -19.95 12.33 22.05
N PHE A 72 -20.25 11.03 22.01
CA PHE A 72 -20.84 10.28 23.12
C PHE A 72 -19.83 9.39 23.85
N GLN A 73 -18.55 9.42 23.47
CA GLN A 73 -17.54 8.55 24.03
C GLN A 73 -17.28 8.81 25.52
N GLU A 74 -17.28 10.08 25.95
CA GLU A 74 -17.13 10.44 27.37
C GLU A 74 -18.33 9.95 28.19
N GLN A 75 -19.54 10.11 27.68
CA GLN A 75 -20.77 9.60 28.31
C GLN A 75 -20.76 8.07 28.41
N ALA A 76 -20.28 7.38 27.37
CA ALA A 76 -20.12 5.93 27.37
C ALA A 76 -19.12 5.47 28.44
N LEU A 77 -17.99 6.16 28.59
CA LEU A 77 -16.98 5.85 29.60
C LEU A 77 -17.44 6.18 31.02
N GLN A 78 -18.24 7.23 31.21
CA GLN A 78 -18.88 7.50 32.51
C GLN A 78 -19.81 6.36 32.93
N ARG A 79 -20.48 5.73 31.96
CA ARG A 79 -21.42 4.65 32.22
C ARG A 79 -20.75 3.29 32.35
N CYS A 80 -19.70 3.05 31.58
CA CYS A 80 -18.93 1.80 31.56
C CYS A 80 -17.42 2.13 31.67
N PRO A 81 -16.93 2.47 32.88
CA PRO A 81 -15.56 2.95 33.08
C PRO A 81 -14.49 1.88 32.87
N PHE A 82 -14.88 0.61 32.85
CA PHE A 82 -14.01 -0.52 32.57
C PHE A 82 -13.65 -0.66 31.08
N LEU A 83 -14.34 0.06 30.19
CA LEU A 83 -14.02 0.05 28.76
C LEU A 83 -12.85 0.96 28.44
N ILE A 84 -12.02 0.54 27.49
CA ILE A 84 -10.82 1.28 27.10
C ILE A 84 -10.92 1.71 25.64
N PRO A 85 -10.61 2.97 25.28
CA PRO A 85 -10.51 3.36 23.88
C PRO A 85 -9.45 2.52 23.15
N HIS A 86 -9.82 1.94 22.02
CA HIS A 86 -8.91 1.02 21.33
C HIS A 86 -7.72 1.76 20.69
N PRO A 87 -6.46 1.29 20.88
CA PRO A 87 -5.26 1.96 20.36
C PRO A 87 -5.23 2.19 18.84
N ILE A 88 -5.83 1.29 18.07
CA ILE A 88 -5.83 1.33 16.60
C ILE A 88 -7.08 2.06 16.08
N LEU A 89 -8.20 1.93 16.80
CA LEU A 89 -9.51 2.46 16.42
C LEU A 89 -10.07 3.28 17.60
N PRO A 90 -9.60 4.52 17.83
CA PRO A 90 -9.91 5.27 19.06
C PRO A 90 -11.40 5.56 19.28
N LYS A 91 -12.20 5.49 18.21
CA LYS A 91 -13.66 5.65 18.22
C LYS A 91 -14.38 4.44 18.86
N TRP A 92 -13.69 3.32 19.02
CA TRP A 92 -14.27 2.06 19.46
C TRP A 92 -13.80 1.79 20.87
N LEU A 93 -14.75 1.53 21.76
CA LEU A 93 -14.48 1.14 23.12
C LEU A 93 -14.27 -0.37 23.16
N TYR A 94 -13.24 -0.81 23.88
CA TYR A 94 -12.76 -2.18 23.88
C TYR A 94 -12.84 -2.79 25.26
N LEU A 95 -13.28 -4.05 25.30
CA LEU A 95 -13.27 -4.94 26.44
C LEU A 95 -12.41 -6.17 26.10
N PRO A 96 -11.18 -6.27 26.64
CA PRO A 96 -10.33 -7.44 26.46
C PRO A 96 -10.94 -8.70 27.10
N VAL A 97 -10.73 -9.87 26.49
CA VAL A 97 -11.26 -11.15 27.02
C VAL A 97 -10.70 -11.51 28.40
N HIS A 98 -9.47 -11.08 28.71
CA HIS A 98 -8.82 -11.38 29.99
C HIS A 98 -9.19 -10.42 31.13
N THR A 99 -10.18 -9.55 30.93
CA THR A 99 -10.69 -8.68 31.98
C THR A 99 -11.48 -9.50 33.00
N GLU A 100 -11.31 -9.19 34.30
CA GLU A 100 -12.09 -9.84 35.36
C GLU A 100 -13.60 -9.58 35.14
N HIS A 101 -14.42 -10.60 35.39
CA HIS A 101 -15.87 -10.53 35.16
C HIS A 101 -16.26 -10.18 33.71
N PHE A 102 -15.43 -10.55 32.73
CA PHE A 102 -15.66 -10.27 31.31
C PHE A 102 -17.10 -10.56 30.86
N ASP A 103 -17.63 -11.73 31.21
CA ASP A 103 -18.97 -12.16 30.79
C ASP A 103 -20.08 -11.23 31.32
N GLU A 104 -19.98 -10.85 32.60
CA GLU A 104 -20.93 -9.95 33.26
C GLU A 104 -20.85 -8.54 32.66
N LEU A 105 -19.63 -8.03 32.46
CA LEU A 105 -19.37 -6.72 31.88
C LEU A 105 -19.84 -6.63 30.43
N ALA A 106 -19.55 -7.65 29.62
CA ALA A 106 -19.99 -7.72 28.23
C ALA A 106 -21.53 -7.74 28.14
N THR A 107 -22.17 -8.52 29.01
CA THR A 107 -23.64 -8.57 29.13
C THR A 107 -24.22 -7.22 29.54
N GLU A 108 -23.59 -6.52 30.47
CA GLU A 108 -24.02 -5.19 30.91
C GLU A 108 -23.95 -4.17 29.77
N VAL A 109 -22.83 -4.11 29.04
CA VAL A 109 -22.68 -3.19 27.90
C VAL A 109 -23.73 -3.51 26.83
N LEU A 110 -23.93 -4.79 26.48
CA LEU A 110 -24.92 -5.16 25.48
C LEU A 110 -26.34 -4.80 25.88
N LYS A 111 -26.72 -4.98 27.15
CA LYS A 111 -28.01 -4.51 27.67
C LYS A 111 -28.21 -2.99 27.50
N GLN A 112 -27.14 -2.19 27.51
CA GLN A 112 -27.22 -0.75 27.23
C GLN A 112 -27.25 -0.44 25.73
N VAL A 113 -26.50 -1.20 24.94
CA VAL A 113 -26.45 -1.08 23.48
C VAL A 113 -27.81 -1.35 22.85
N LEU A 114 -28.53 -2.35 23.35
CA LEU A 114 -29.83 -2.81 22.84
C LEU A 114 -31.02 -1.94 23.30
N ARG A 115 -30.81 -0.90 24.11
CA ARG A 115 -31.92 -0.02 24.53
C ARG A 115 -32.44 0.80 23.34
N PRO A 116 -33.77 1.03 23.25
CA PRO A 116 -34.32 2.01 22.33
C PRO A 116 -33.65 3.37 22.50
N HIS A 117 -33.32 4.03 21.39
CA HIS A 117 -32.63 5.34 21.36
C HIS A 117 -31.25 5.38 22.05
N SER A 118 -30.58 4.24 22.16
CA SER A 118 -29.22 4.18 22.68
C SER A 118 -28.24 4.98 21.80
N PHE A 119 -27.34 5.76 22.41
CA PHE A 119 -26.25 6.43 21.70
C PHE A 119 -25.13 5.46 21.30
N TRP A 120 -25.18 4.22 21.80
CA TRP A 120 -24.24 3.17 21.47
C TRP A 120 -24.41 2.69 20.03
N GLY A 121 -23.29 2.43 19.36
CA GLY A 121 -23.25 2.02 17.97
C GLY A 121 -22.91 3.18 17.04
N SER A 122 -22.42 2.86 15.84
CA SER A 122 -22.17 3.88 14.82
C SER A 122 -22.70 3.45 13.47
N ILE A 123 -23.39 4.37 12.80
CA ILE A 123 -23.82 4.16 11.41
C ILE A 123 -22.59 4.40 10.54
N PRO A 124 -22.13 3.41 9.75
CA PRO A 124 -21.04 3.63 8.82
C PRO A 124 -21.46 4.71 7.85
N LYS A 125 -20.83 5.89 7.94
CA LYS A 125 -21.00 6.93 6.92
C LYS A 125 -20.61 6.28 5.60
N SER A 126 -21.58 6.13 4.70
CA SER A 126 -21.28 5.77 3.33
C SER A 126 -20.25 6.82 2.89
N LYS A 127 -19.04 6.39 2.57
CA LYS A 127 -18.08 7.30 1.98
C LYS A 127 -18.75 7.77 0.71
N LEU A 128 -19.31 8.98 0.72
CA LEU A 128 -19.59 9.74 -0.49
C LEU A 128 -18.30 9.59 -1.26
N LYS A 129 -18.33 8.80 -2.34
CA LYS A 129 -17.19 8.68 -3.24
C LYS A 129 -16.92 10.11 -3.63
N THR A 130 -15.91 10.72 -3.00
CA THR A 130 -15.42 12.01 -3.41
C THR A 130 -14.96 11.72 -4.81
N LYS A 131 -15.78 12.05 -5.80
CA LYS A 131 -15.37 12.03 -7.19
C LYS A 131 -14.18 12.98 -7.15
N LYS A 132 -12.96 12.43 -7.13
CA LYS A 132 -11.81 13.19 -7.58
C LYS A 132 -12.24 13.60 -8.96
N ASP A 133 -12.62 14.86 -9.09
CA ASP A 133 -12.97 15.41 -10.38
C ASP A 133 -11.75 15.16 -11.26
N PRO A 134 -11.84 14.22 -12.23
CA PRO A 134 -10.70 13.88 -13.04
C PRO A 134 -10.28 15.06 -13.93
N PHE A 135 -11.05 16.15 -13.91
CA PHE A 135 -10.83 17.38 -14.68
C PHE A 135 -10.14 18.51 -13.92
N ARG A 136 -9.75 18.35 -12.64
CA ARG A 136 -8.92 19.38 -11.96
C ARG A 136 -7.56 19.52 -12.66
N GLY A 137 -7.45 20.52 -13.53
CA GLY A 137 -6.26 20.85 -14.33
C GLY A 137 -6.43 20.78 -15.84
N ILE A 138 -7.65 20.50 -16.34
CA ILE A 138 -7.95 20.50 -17.77
C ILE A 138 -8.33 21.93 -18.17
N PRO A 139 -7.65 22.55 -19.16
CA PRO A 139 -7.98 23.90 -19.60
C PRO A 139 -9.41 23.97 -20.15
N ASP A 140 -10.15 25.02 -19.81
CA ASP A 140 -11.59 25.24 -20.13
C ASP A 140 -11.94 25.18 -21.63
N LYS A 141 -10.94 25.21 -22.52
CA LYS A 141 -11.09 24.92 -23.94
C LYS A 141 -10.33 23.65 -24.30
N MET A 142 -10.94 22.49 -24.08
CA MET A 142 -10.58 21.29 -24.83
C MET A 142 -11.05 21.47 -26.27
N ASP A 143 -10.12 21.47 -27.21
CA ASP A 143 -10.47 21.35 -28.63
C ASP A 143 -10.99 19.93 -28.89
N THR A 144 -12.32 19.78 -28.86
CA THR A 144 -13.02 18.51 -29.08
C THR A 144 -13.02 18.08 -30.54
N THR A 145 -12.61 18.96 -31.46
CA THR A 145 -12.55 18.63 -32.90
C THR A 145 -11.36 17.74 -33.23
N ARG A 146 -10.35 17.67 -32.34
CA ARG A 146 -9.15 16.84 -32.51
C ARG A 146 -8.76 16.14 -31.19
N PRO A 147 -9.44 15.05 -30.82
CA PRO A 147 -9.06 14.27 -29.66
C PRO A 147 -7.59 13.81 -29.74
N ARG A 148 -6.83 14.07 -28.67
CA ARG A 148 -5.39 13.77 -28.52
C ARG A 148 -4.99 12.30 -28.79
N MET A 149 -5.98 11.40 -28.87
CA MET A 149 -5.80 9.98 -29.17
C MET A 149 -5.69 9.66 -30.67
N PHE A 150 -5.85 10.64 -31.57
CA PHE A 150 -5.88 10.42 -33.03
C PHE A 150 -4.87 11.26 -33.84
N THR A 151 -3.92 11.91 -33.19
CA THR A 151 -2.86 12.66 -33.89
C THR A 151 -1.68 11.76 -34.22
N ASP A 152 -1.59 11.34 -35.49
CA ASP A 152 -0.35 10.90 -36.14
C ASP A 152 0.55 12.11 -36.46
N GLU A 153 0.78 12.98 -35.48
CA GLU A 153 1.76 14.06 -35.66
C GLU A 153 3.17 13.44 -35.69
N PRO A 154 4.01 13.82 -36.67
CA PRO A 154 5.36 13.28 -36.78
C PRO A 154 6.13 13.57 -35.49
N ALA A 155 6.87 12.57 -35.00
CA ALA A 155 7.54 12.61 -33.70
C ALA A 155 8.42 13.86 -33.50
N GLU A 156 9.01 14.38 -34.58
CA GLU A 156 9.88 15.56 -34.55
C GLU A 156 9.16 16.84 -34.13
N GLU A 157 7.89 17.02 -34.49
CA GLU A 157 7.13 18.23 -34.15
C GLU A 157 6.70 18.24 -32.69
N VAL A 158 6.28 17.07 -32.19
CA VAL A 158 5.90 16.90 -30.78
C VAL A 158 7.11 17.08 -29.87
N LEU A 159 8.27 16.55 -30.27
CA LEU A 159 9.53 16.70 -29.54
C LEU A 159 10.03 18.16 -29.49
N LYS A 160 9.73 18.97 -30.52
CA LYS A 160 10.05 20.41 -30.54
C LYS A 160 9.09 21.24 -29.67
N ARG A 161 7.83 20.83 -29.57
CA ARG A 161 6.79 21.52 -28.77
C ARG A 161 6.85 21.19 -27.28
N ALA A 162 7.42 20.05 -26.89
CA ALA A 162 7.47 19.59 -25.51
C ALA A 162 8.32 20.52 -24.61
N LYS A 163 7.69 21.12 -23.60
CA LYS A 163 8.37 21.99 -22.60
C LYS A 163 8.81 21.19 -21.38
N LYS A 164 8.05 20.17 -20.99
CA LYS A 164 8.35 19.29 -19.86
C LYS A 164 8.57 17.86 -20.32
N ILE A 165 9.25 17.07 -19.48
CA ILE A 165 9.48 15.64 -19.74
C ILE A 165 8.16 14.87 -19.61
N SER A 166 7.25 15.33 -18.76
CA SER A 166 5.90 14.77 -18.59
C SER A 166 4.97 15.02 -19.77
N ASP A 167 5.33 15.92 -20.70
CA ASP A 167 4.57 16.13 -21.94
C ASP A 167 4.85 15.03 -22.98
N LEU A 168 5.93 14.24 -22.79
CA LEU A 168 6.30 13.15 -23.68
C LEU A 168 5.44 11.90 -23.43
N LYS A 169 5.12 11.19 -24.51
CA LYS A 169 4.32 9.98 -24.45
C LYS A 169 4.99 8.92 -23.57
N ASN A 170 4.20 8.25 -22.73
CA ASN A 170 4.63 7.23 -21.75
C ASN A 170 5.47 7.74 -20.56
N LEU A 171 5.76 9.04 -20.45
CA LEU A 171 6.49 9.62 -19.31
C LEU A 171 5.55 10.42 -18.42
N GLY A 172 5.28 9.91 -17.21
CA GLY A 172 4.46 10.60 -16.21
C GLY A 172 5.26 11.50 -15.26
N ALA A 173 4.55 12.22 -14.39
CA ALA A 173 5.13 13.11 -13.38
C ALA A 173 6.12 12.40 -12.42
N GLU A 174 5.94 11.10 -12.16
CA GLU A 174 6.89 10.33 -11.36
C GLU A 174 8.22 10.11 -12.11
N SER A 175 8.16 9.80 -13.40
CA SER A 175 9.35 9.67 -14.24
C SER A 175 10.11 10.99 -14.32
N GLU A 176 9.41 12.13 -14.47
CA GLU A 176 10.04 13.45 -14.46
C GLU A 176 10.87 13.71 -13.20
N LYS A 177 10.39 13.31 -12.01
CA LYS A 177 11.18 13.42 -10.76
C LYS A 177 12.46 12.61 -10.81
N HIS A 178 12.43 11.41 -11.41
CA HIS A 178 13.62 10.58 -11.58
C HIS A 178 14.61 11.19 -12.57
N PHE A 179 14.13 11.80 -13.64
CA PHE A 179 14.96 12.50 -14.61
C PHE A 179 15.63 13.73 -14.00
N LEU A 180 14.89 14.54 -13.23
CA LEU A 180 15.44 15.70 -12.52
C LEU A 180 16.54 15.27 -11.53
N LYS A 181 16.31 14.19 -10.78
CA LYS A 181 17.31 13.60 -9.88
C LYS A 181 18.54 13.06 -10.62
N ALA A 182 18.38 12.56 -11.84
CA ALA A 182 19.47 12.11 -12.70
C ALA A 182 20.16 13.24 -13.49
N GLY A 183 19.78 14.51 -13.24
CA GLY A 183 20.37 15.68 -13.87
C GLY A 183 19.92 15.93 -15.31
N ILE A 184 18.79 15.32 -15.73
CA ILE A 184 18.15 15.57 -17.03
C ILE A 184 16.96 16.50 -16.78
N LYS A 185 17.12 17.78 -17.10
CA LYS A 185 16.12 18.81 -16.80
C LYS A 185 15.22 19.14 -17.99
N THR A 186 15.72 18.95 -19.21
CA THR A 186 14.99 19.34 -20.43
C THR A 186 14.75 18.15 -21.37
N PRO A 187 13.63 18.15 -22.12
CA PRO A 187 13.37 17.16 -23.16
C PRO A 187 14.45 17.11 -24.24
N GLN A 188 15.03 18.27 -24.60
CA GLN A 188 16.13 18.35 -25.56
C GLN A 188 17.39 17.62 -25.09
N GLN A 189 17.70 17.69 -23.79
CA GLN A 189 18.80 16.96 -23.20
C GLN A 189 18.55 15.44 -23.27
N PHE A 190 17.30 15.01 -23.08
CA PHE A 190 16.89 13.61 -23.26
C PHE A 190 17.07 13.14 -24.71
N ILE A 191 16.58 13.91 -25.69
CA ILE A 191 16.72 13.60 -27.12
C ILE A 191 18.20 13.47 -27.51
N LYS A 192 19.05 14.42 -27.08
CA LYS A 192 20.49 14.41 -27.38
C LYS A 192 21.23 13.22 -26.78
N LEU A 193 20.82 12.75 -25.59
CA LEU A 193 21.43 11.60 -24.94
C LEU A 193 20.96 10.26 -25.54
N GLY A 194 19.71 10.21 -26.00
CA GLY A 194 19.04 9.00 -26.44
C GLY A 194 18.67 8.08 -25.26
N TRP A 195 17.89 7.05 -25.57
CA TRP A 195 17.30 6.17 -24.54
C TRP A 195 18.36 5.34 -23.79
N LYS A 196 19.40 4.83 -24.47
CA LYS A 196 20.44 3.98 -23.87
C LYS A 196 21.22 4.69 -22.76
N LYS A 197 21.72 5.90 -23.03
CA LYS A 197 22.51 6.69 -22.06
C LYS A 197 21.62 7.21 -20.92
N THR A 198 20.38 7.57 -21.24
CA THR A 198 19.39 8.01 -20.25
C THR A 198 19.06 6.89 -19.27
N LEU A 199 18.83 5.67 -19.77
CA LEU A 199 18.56 4.50 -18.95
C LEU A 199 19.72 4.20 -17.99
N LEU A 200 20.96 4.29 -18.45
CA LEU A 200 22.14 4.10 -17.61
C LEU A 200 22.22 5.12 -16.46
N LYS A 201 21.94 6.40 -16.74
CA LYS A 201 21.90 7.44 -15.70
C LYS A 201 20.78 7.20 -14.68
N LEU A 202 19.62 6.75 -15.14
CA LEU A 202 18.48 6.45 -14.26
C LEU A 202 18.74 5.22 -13.39
N ILE A 203 19.39 4.18 -13.94
CA ILE A 203 19.79 2.98 -13.18
C ILE A 203 20.83 3.34 -12.11
N ALA A 204 21.79 4.23 -12.42
CA ALA A 204 22.80 4.66 -11.45
C ALA A 204 22.19 5.31 -10.21
N MET A 205 21.09 6.04 -10.37
CA MET A 205 20.38 6.68 -9.26
C MET A 205 19.44 5.73 -8.53
N ASN A 206 18.77 4.84 -9.27
CA ASN A 206 17.84 3.88 -8.68
C ASN A 206 17.90 2.54 -9.43
N PRO A 207 18.50 1.50 -8.81
CA PRO A 207 18.62 0.17 -9.39
C PRO A 207 17.28 -0.50 -9.77
N LYS A 208 16.15 -0.04 -9.20
CA LYS A 208 14.81 -0.57 -9.52
C LYS A 208 14.37 -0.28 -10.96
N HIS A 209 14.94 0.71 -11.63
CA HIS A 209 14.63 1.02 -13.04
C HIS A 209 15.30 0.06 -14.04
N ARG A 210 16.01 -0.96 -13.56
CA ARG A 210 16.63 -2.00 -14.39
C ARG A 210 15.61 -3.05 -14.85
N HIS A 211 14.64 -2.62 -15.65
CA HIS A 211 13.65 -3.49 -16.28
C HIS A 211 13.34 -3.01 -17.70
N SER A 212 13.03 -3.95 -18.60
CA SER A 212 12.88 -3.69 -20.05
C SER A 212 11.69 -2.78 -20.38
N ILE A 213 10.63 -2.79 -19.56
CA ILE A 213 9.46 -1.92 -19.74
C ILE A 213 9.87 -0.43 -19.67
N TYR A 214 10.81 -0.09 -18.80
CA TYR A 214 11.29 1.29 -18.71
C TYR A 214 12.05 1.71 -19.97
N ALA A 215 12.80 0.80 -20.58
CA ALA A 215 13.46 1.05 -21.86
C ALA A 215 12.45 1.26 -22.99
N TYR A 216 11.35 0.49 -23.02
CA TYR A 216 10.27 0.71 -23.99
C TYR A 216 9.61 2.07 -23.81
N ALA A 217 9.36 2.50 -22.57
CA ALA A 217 8.79 3.83 -22.30
C ALA A 217 9.68 4.95 -22.87
N LEU A 218 11.02 4.83 -22.75
CA LEU A 218 11.97 5.80 -23.31
C LEU A 218 12.01 5.78 -24.85
N ILE A 219 11.96 4.60 -25.47
CA ILE A 219 11.92 4.45 -26.94
C ILE A 219 10.59 5.01 -27.47
N GLY A 220 9.48 4.71 -26.81
CA GLY A 220 8.16 5.25 -27.12
C GLY A 220 8.11 6.78 -27.00
N ALA A 221 8.79 7.34 -25.99
CA ALA A 221 8.91 8.79 -25.84
C ALA A 221 9.69 9.46 -26.98
N LEU A 222 10.72 8.81 -27.53
CA LEU A 222 11.50 9.32 -28.67
C LEU A 222 10.76 9.16 -30.01
N THR A 223 10.04 8.06 -30.18
CA THR A 223 9.29 7.76 -31.41
C THR A 223 7.87 8.32 -31.39
N ASN A 224 7.48 8.97 -30.29
CA ASN A 224 6.12 9.44 -30.01
C ASN A 224 5.03 8.33 -30.13
N ARG A 225 5.41 7.08 -29.87
CA ARG A 225 4.51 5.91 -29.92
C ARG A 225 4.24 5.36 -28.53
N GLU A 226 3.10 4.71 -28.35
CA GLU A 226 2.86 3.96 -27.11
C GLU A 226 3.83 2.80 -27.01
N PHE A 227 4.27 2.46 -25.80
CA PHE A 227 5.24 1.37 -25.61
C PHE A 227 4.74 0.02 -26.15
N ASN A 228 3.41 -0.16 -26.26
CA ASN A 228 2.77 -1.32 -26.86
C ASN A 228 2.99 -1.41 -28.37
N LEU A 229 3.03 -0.26 -29.06
CA LEU A 229 3.11 -0.13 -30.53
C LEU A 229 4.55 -0.03 -31.08
N ILE A 230 5.55 -0.14 -30.20
CA ILE A 230 6.96 -0.20 -30.60
C ILE A 230 7.22 -1.49 -31.39
N SER A 231 8.08 -1.40 -32.41
CA SER A 231 8.43 -2.55 -33.24
C SER A 231 9.07 -3.67 -32.40
N GLN A 232 8.87 -4.92 -32.82
CA GLN A 232 9.41 -6.06 -32.09
C GLN A 232 10.96 -6.04 -32.08
N ALA A 233 11.58 -5.57 -33.16
CA ALA A 233 13.03 -5.40 -33.25
C ALA A 233 13.60 -4.45 -32.18
N GLU A 234 12.98 -3.28 -31.98
CA GLU A 234 13.39 -2.32 -30.95
C GLU A 234 13.16 -2.85 -29.53
N LYS A 235 12.08 -3.62 -29.32
CA LYS A 235 11.83 -4.29 -28.04
C LYS A 235 12.90 -5.32 -27.74
N ASP A 236 13.32 -6.11 -28.72
CA ASP A 236 14.35 -7.14 -28.56
C ASP A 236 15.75 -6.54 -28.38
N GLU A 237 16.04 -5.40 -29.02
CA GLU A 237 17.24 -4.61 -28.75
C GLU A 237 17.27 -4.10 -27.30
N ALA A 238 16.15 -3.52 -26.82
CA ALA A 238 16.03 -3.04 -25.45
C ALA A 238 16.16 -4.16 -24.41
N ARG A 239 15.56 -5.33 -24.68
CA ARG A 239 15.72 -6.53 -23.82
C ARG A 239 17.17 -6.99 -23.77
N SER A 240 17.80 -7.13 -24.93
CA SER A 240 19.20 -7.55 -25.05
C SER A 240 20.13 -6.60 -24.29
N PHE A 241 19.89 -5.29 -24.40
CA PHE A 241 20.65 -4.27 -23.68
C PHE A 241 20.51 -4.38 -22.16
N VAL A 242 19.28 -4.49 -21.63
CA VAL A 242 19.03 -4.61 -20.18
C VAL A 242 19.59 -5.93 -19.63
N GLN A 243 19.45 -7.03 -20.37
CA GLN A 243 20.03 -8.31 -20.00
C GLN A 243 21.56 -8.26 -19.98
N GLY A 244 22.18 -7.57 -20.94
CA GLY A 244 23.63 -7.35 -20.97
C GLY A 244 24.14 -6.60 -19.73
N LEU A 245 23.42 -5.57 -19.27
CA LEU A 245 23.75 -4.85 -18.04
C LEU A 245 23.65 -5.73 -16.80
N ALA A 246 22.62 -6.58 -16.72
CA ALA A 246 22.45 -7.51 -15.61
C ALA A 246 23.58 -8.57 -15.57
N LYS A 247 24.03 -9.07 -16.73
CA LYS A 247 25.17 -10.00 -16.83
C LYS A 247 26.47 -9.34 -16.40
N LYS A 248 26.76 -8.13 -16.88
CA LYS A 248 27.97 -7.36 -16.54
C LYS A 248 28.06 -7.06 -15.05
N GLU A 249 26.95 -6.74 -14.40
CA GLU A 249 26.91 -6.53 -12.94
C GLU A 249 27.16 -7.83 -12.15
N LYS A 250 26.60 -8.96 -12.60
CA LYS A 250 26.87 -10.28 -12.00
C LYS A 250 28.36 -10.65 -12.11
N GLU A 251 28.99 -10.38 -13.25
CA GLU A 251 30.43 -10.61 -13.43
C GLU A 251 31.29 -9.70 -12.55
N LEU A 252 30.94 -8.42 -12.42
CA LEU A 252 31.60 -7.49 -11.51
C LEU A 252 31.52 -7.96 -10.05
N LYS A 253 30.34 -8.41 -9.62
CA LYS A 253 30.14 -9.00 -8.29
C LYS A 253 30.96 -10.28 -8.08
N LYS A 254 31.03 -11.16 -9.09
CA LYS A 254 31.84 -12.40 -9.04
C LYS A 254 33.35 -12.10 -8.96
N LYS A 255 33.84 -11.10 -9.70
CA LYS A 255 35.24 -10.66 -9.64
C LYS A 255 35.60 -9.97 -8.32
N ALA A 256 34.69 -9.20 -7.72
CA ALA A 256 34.87 -8.60 -6.40
C ALA A 256 34.92 -9.67 -5.30
N LEU A 257 34.07 -10.70 -5.38
CA LEU A 257 34.05 -11.81 -4.44
C LEU A 257 35.34 -12.65 -4.52
N ALA A 258 35.87 -12.88 -5.73
CA ALA A 258 37.11 -13.62 -5.95
C ALA A 258 38.38 -12.89 -5.42
N LYS A 259 38.40 -11.55 -5.45
CA LYS A 259 39.50 -10.74 -4.90
C LYS A 259 39.54 -10.70 -3.36
N ASN A 260 38.42 -10.93 -2.69
CA ASN A 260 38.31 -10.88 -1.23
C ASN A 260 38.45 -12.25 -0.54
N THR A 261 38.79 -13.31 -1.28
CA THR A 261 39.12 -14.60 -0.66
C THR A 261 40.54 -14.57 -0.10
N PRO A 262 40.75 -14.63 1.25
CA PRO A 262 42.08 -14.63 1.82
C PRO A 262 42.84 -15.90 1.38
N LYS A 263 44.08 -15.73 0.89
CA LYS A 263 45.00 -16.83 0.62
C LYS A 263 45.11 -17.68 1.90
N LYS A 264 44.58 -18.90 1.87
CA LYS A 264 44.79 -19.89 2.93
C LYS A 264 46.30 -20.09 3.11
N VAL A 265 46.85 -19.54 4.18
CA VAL A 265 48.21 -19.83 4.65
C VAL A 265 48.24 -21.31 5.02
N THR A 266 48.85 -22.12 4.16
CA THR A 266 49.13 -23.53 4.42
C THR A 266 50.12 -23.64 5.57
N LYS A 267 49.62 -23.88 6.79
CA LYS A 267 50.45 -24.31 7.93
C LYS A 267 51.02 -25.70 7.61
N LYS A 268 52.32 -25.74 7.25
CA LYS A 268 53.14 -26.96 7.25
C LYS A 268 53.09 -27.55 8.67
N LYS A 269 52.45 -28.71 8.83
CA LYS A 269 52.58 -29.55 10.02
C LYS A 269 54.00 -30.13 10.02
N THR A 270 54.87 -29.62 10.89
CA THR A 270 56.11 -30.30 11.27
C THR A 270 55.75 -31.54 12.09
N ALA A 271 56.02 -32.71 11.52
CA ALA A 271 55.94 -33.98 12.20
C ALA A 271 57.08 -34.07 13.23
N LYS A 272 56.73 -34.14 14.52
CA LYS A 272 57.68 -34.49 15.58
C LYS A 272 57.71 -36.02 15.66
N LYS A 273 58.81 -36.60 15.18
CA LYS A 273 59.18 -38.01 15.37
C LYS A 273 59.66 -38.21 16.82
N LYS A 274 59.45 -39.44 17.29
CA LYS A 274 59.85 -40.09 18.55
C LYS A 274 61.10 -39.54 19.21
#